data_AF-A0A858RHP8-F1
#
_entry.id   AF-A0A858RHP8-F1
#
_cell.length_a   1.000
_cell.length_b   1.000
_cell.length_c   1.000
_cell.angle_alpha   90.00
_cell.angle_beta   90.00
_cell.angle_gamma   90.00
#
_symmetry.space_group_name_H-M   'P 1'
#
loop_
_entity.id
_entity.type
_entity.pdbx_description
1 polymer ?
#
loop_
_entity_poly.entity_id
_entity_poly.type
_entity_poly.pdbx_seq_one_letter_code
_entity_poly.pdbx_strand_id
1 'polypeptide(L)'
;MDSLVRSLGDLVTAENTTKLAKFLHTDAASVGKAAKVLIALSVASMVRKAATPTGAAAMESLPQEEAPGMLKSVFSALWGQAPDETPADQRKTIFGSGVNSMLTALTQRLGFNLAPLADSLTPRIGELLLRASRDQGLDASGFFTMLQQGQQEFQKDPANAETIAIVRETLAIGDQALTLREQFTEAELEAIHLAPQAAYWLVAQASLSGIRGTIREMKAASQVGIDLMKTVPPVSLMALAFGGGSGLSAAEEEELLEDTRSEDDLLDNIRAASAVIAAKAPDELEIFRTLIREVAQKTAEAAKEGGFLGIGGVLVSEKERAAIAKVEAALAP
;
A
#
# COMPACT_ATOMS: atom_id res chain seq x y z
N MET A 1 1.97 9.16 -34.07
CA MET A 1 1.67 9.44 -32.66
C MET A 1 1.09 8.16 -32.09
N ASP A 2 1.70 7.65 -31.04
CA ASP A 2 1.32 6.36 -30.46
C ASP A 2 0.15 6.56 -29.49
N SER A 3 -0.86 5.69 -29.57
CA SER A 3 -2.01 5.76 -28.67
C SER A 3 -1.59 5.53 -27.22
N LEU A 4 -2.39 6.02 -26.25
CA LEU A 4 -2.11 5.80 -24.83
C LEU A 4 -1.97 4.30 -24.52
N VAL A 5 -2.80 3.46 -25.14
CA VAL A 5 -2.75 2.01 -24.99
C VAL A 5 -1.40 1.45 -25.46
N ARG A 6 -0.87 1.96 -26.58
CA ARG A 6 0.44 1.54 -27.11
C ARG A 6 1.59 1.96 -26.19
N SER A 7 1.62 3.22 -25.78
CA SER A 7 2.64 3.77 -24.86
C SER A 7 2.66 3.04 -23.52
N LEU A 8 1.49 2.68 -22.99
CA LEU A 8 1.38 1.89 -21.76
C LEU A 8 1.73 0.41 -21.98
N GLY A 9 1.47 -0.12 -23.18
CA GLY A 9 1.89 -1.46 -23.59
C GLY A 9 3.41 -1.65 -23.54
N ASP A 10 4.18 -0.59 -23.83
CA ASP A 10 5.65 -0.60 -23.77
C ASP A 10 6.20 -0.78 -22.34
N LEU A 11 5.39 -0.54 -21.30
CA LEU A 11 5.78 -0.88 -19.92
C LEU A 11 5.86 -2.40 -19.70
N VAL A 12 5.11 -3.18 -20.48
CA VAL A 12 4.94 -4.63 -20.31
C VAL A 12 5.79 -5.40 -21.33
N THR A 13 6.93 -4.84 -21.77
CA THR A 13 7.84 -5.54 -22.69
C THR A 13 8.40 -6.83 -22.09
N ALA A 14 8.80 -7.77 -22.96
CA ALA A 14 9.43 -9.03 -22.54
C ALA A 14 10.68 -8.81 -21.67
N GLU A 15 11.46 -7.77 -21.96
CA GLU A 15 12.65 -7.42 -21.18
C GLU A 15 12.28 -6.95 -19.76
N ASN A 16 11.33 -6.02 -19.65
CA ASN A 16 10.89 -5.47 -18.36
C ASN A 16 10.23 -6.54 -17.49
N THR A 17 9.34 -7.34 -18.08
CA THR A 17 8.66 -8.45 -17.39
C THR A 17 9.63 -9.52 -16.91
N THR A 18 10.66 -9.86 -17.71
CA THR A 18 11.69 -10.84 -17.29
C THR A 18 12.52 -10.34 -16.10
N LYS A 19 12.92 -9.06 -16.09
CA LYS A 19 13.66 -8.47 -14.97
C LYS A 19 12.81 -8.45 -13.69
N LEU A 20 11.56 -8.03 -13.81
CA LEU A 20 10.61 -7.98 -12.70
C LEU A 20 10.25 -9.38 -12.18
N ALA A 21 10.10 -10.37 -13.06
CA ALA A 21 9.84 -11.77 -12.68
C ALA A 21 10.95 -12.34 -11.79
N LYS A 22 12.22 -12.08 -12.14
CA LYS A 22 13.37 -12.47 -11.31
C LYS A 22 13.33 -11.80 -9.95
N PHE A 23 13.02 -10.50 -9.91
CA PHE A 23 12.94 -9.73 -8.67
C PHE A 23 11.79 -10.20 -7.76
N LEU A 24 10.64 -10.52 -8.34
CA LEU A 24 9.43 -10.94 -7.64
C LEU A 24 9.38 -12.45 -7.35
N HIS A 25 10.42 -13.20 -7.76
CA HIS A 25 10.48 -14.66 -7.65
C HIS A 25 9.24 -15.37 -8.23
N THR A 26 8.76 -14.88 -9.39
CA THR A 26 7.59 -15.41 -10.09
C THR A 26 7.88 -15.53 -11.60
N ASP A 27 6.93 -16.01 -12.41
CA ASP A 27 7.12 -16.15 -13.85
C ASP A 27 6.77 -14.87 -14.63
N ALA A 28 7.42 -14.68 -15.79
CA ALA A 28 7.27 -13.47 -16.59
C ALA A 28 5.87 -13.29 -17.19
N ALA A 29 5.13 -14.37 -17.43
CA ALA A 29 3.76 -14.28 -17.95
C ALA A 29 2.81 -13.76 -16.87
N SER A 30 2.96 -14.23 -15.63
CA SER A 30 2.23 -13.73 -14.45
C SER A 30 2.55 -12.27 -14.18
N VAL A 31 3.83 -11.86 -14.23
CA VAL A 31 4.21 -10.43 -14.12
C VAL A 31 3.60 -9.60 -15.25
N GLY A 32 3.65 -10.08 -16.49
CA GLY A 32 3.08 -9.37 -17.63
C GLY A 32 1.57 -9.16 -17.48
N LYS A 33 0.85 -10.20 -17.06
CA LYS A 33 -0.59 -10.12 -16.76
C LYS A 33 -0.89 -9.14 -15.63
N ALA A 34 -0.14 -9.21 -14.54
CA ALA A 34 -0.31 -8.32 -13.40
C ALA A 34 -0.01 -6.86 -13.74
N ALA A 35 1.07 -6.60 -14.48
CA ALA A 35 1.42 -5.26 -14.95
C ALA A 35 0.32 -4.68 -15.84
N LYS A 36 -0.21 -5.48 -16.78
CA LYS A 36 -1.33 -5.07 -17.65
C LYS A 36 -2.59 -4.74 -16.83
N VAL A 37 -2.91 -5.53 -15.80
CA VAL A 37 -4.02 -5.26 -14.88
C VAL A 37 -3.79 -3.97 -14.11
N LEU A 38 -2.61 -3.78 -13.51
CA LEU A 38 -2.29 -2.59 -12.72
C LEU A 38 -2.34 -1.31 -13.55
N ILE A 39 -1.79 -1.34 -14.77
CA ILE A 39 -1.83 -0.23 -15.72
C ILE A 39 -3.27 0.12 -16.09
N ALA A 40 -4.06 -0.87 -16.47
CA ALA A 40 -5.47 -0.67 -16.82
C ALA A 40 -6.29 -0.18 -15.63
N LEU A 41 -5.99 -0.68 -14.43
CA LEU A 41 -6.58 -0.24 -13.18
C LEU A 41 -6.24 1.23 -12.89
N SER A 42 -4.97 1.64 -13.04
CA SER A 42 -4.56 3.04 -12.86
C SER A 42 -5.37 3.96 -13.78
N VAL A 43 -5.42 3.67 -15.08
CA VAL A 43 -6.17 4.50 -16.05
C VAL A 43 -7.64 4.55 -15.67
N ALA A 44 -8.25 3.42 -15.32
CA ALA A 44 -9.65 3.38 -14.93
C ALA A 44 -9.93 4.16 -13.63
N SER A 45 -9.06 4.04 -12.61
CA SER A 45 -9.14 4.82 -11.37
C SER A 45 -8.99 6.31 -11.64
N MET A 46 -8.09 6.72 -12.52
CA MET A 46 -7.90 8.14 -12.89
C MET A 46 -9.11 8.72 -13.63
N VAL A 47 -9.63 8.02 -14.65
CA VAL A 47 -10.85 8.43 -15.36
C VAL A 47 -12.01 8.58 -14.37
N ARG A 48 -12.13 7.62 -13.44
CA ARG A 48 -13.18 7.65 -12.43
C ARG A 48 -13.03 8.82 -11.45
N LYS A 49 -11.82 9.07 -10.94
CA LYS A 49 -11.53 10.17 -10.02
C LYS A 49 -11.86 11.53 -10.65
N ALA A 50 -11.45 11.74 -11.90
CA ALA A 50 -11.75 12.95 -12.64
C ALA A 50 -13.26 13.15 -12.90
N ALA A 51 -14.05 12.08 -12.94
CA ALA A 51 -15.51 12.13 -13.07
C ALA A 51 -16.25 12.46 -11.76
N THR A 52 -15.56 12.56 -10.61
CA THR A 52 -16.17 12.95 -9.33
C THR A 52 -16.36 14.46 -9.22
N PRO A 53 -17.26 14.99 -8.33
CA PRO A 53 -17.39 16.43 -8.11
C PRO A 53 -16.08 17.11 -7.69
N THR A 54 -15.28 16.44 -6.85
CA THR A 54 -13.94 16.92 -6.45
C THR A 54 -13.00 16.96 -7.63
N GLY A 55 -13.04 15.94 -8.50
CA GLY A 55 -12.27 15.91 -9.74
C GLY A 55 -12.66 17.02 -10.70
N ALA A 56 -13.96 17.25 -10.90
CA ALA A 56 -14.47 18.34 -11.73
C ALA A 56 -14.05 19.71 -11.18
N ALA A 57 -14.18 19.94 -9.87
CA ALA A 57 -13.76 21.19 -9.24
C ALA A 57 -12.25 21.45 -9.36
N ALA A 58 -11.42 20.41 -9.19
CA ALA A 58 -9.98 20.53 -9.42
C ALA A 58 -9.66 20.90 -10.87
N MET A 59 -10.43 20.38 -11.83
CA MET A 59 -10.29 20.71 -13.25
C MET A 59 -10.71 22.16 -13.56
N GLU A 60 -11.80 22.63 -12.96
CA GLU A 60 -12.31 24.01 -13.10
C GLU A 60 -11.39 25.05 -12.49
N SER A 61 -10.64 24.69 -11.44
CA SER A 61 -9.72 25.60 -10.74
C SER A 61 -8.47 25.96 -11.53
N LEU A 62 -8.29 25.37 -12.71
CA LEU A 62 -7.08 25.53 -13.52
C LEU A 62 -7.24 26.63 -14.57
N PRO A 63 -6.16 27.37 -14.89
CA PRO A 63 -6.17 28.37 -15.95
C PRO A 63 -6.58 27.76 -17.30
N GLN A 64 -7.39 28.44 -18.11
CA GLN A 64 -7.79 27.93 -19.42
C GLN A 64 -6.70 28.05 -20.51
N GLU A 65 -5.61 28.77 -20.24
CA GLU A 65 -4.50 28.93 -21.19
C GLU A 65 -3.36 27.95 -20.89
N GLU A 66 -2.76 27.38 -21.95
CA GLU A 66 -1.60 26.47 -21.88
C GLU A 66 -0.36 27.18 -21.30
N ALA A 67 -0.28 27.24 -19.97
CA ALA A 67 0.92 27.70 -19.28
C ALA A 67 1.90 26.51 -19.09
N PRO A 68 3.21 26.72 -19.31
CA PRO A 68 4.22 25.72 -18.97
C PRO A 68 4.08 25.29 -17.50
N GLY A 69 3.87 23.99 -17.26
CA GLY A 69 3.70 23.44 -15.92
C GLY A 69 2.26 23.31 -15.43
N MET A 70 1.26 23.76 -16.19
CA MET A 70 -0.17 23.58 -15.87
C MET A 70 -0.53 22.10 -15.69
N LEU A 71 -0.05 21.21 -16.56
CA LEU A 71 -0.27 19.77 -16.42
C LEU A 71 0.30 19.21 -15.12
N LYS A 72 1.42 19.75 -14.64
CA LYS A 72 1.99 19.38 -13.35
C LYS A 72 1.09 19.86 -12.21
N SER A 73 0.50 21.05 -12.31
CA SER A 73 -0.45 21.55 -11.30
C SER A 73 -1.79 20.80 -11.32
N VAL A 74 -2.29 20.42 -12.51
CA VAL A 74 -3.45 19.52 -12.67
C VAL A 74 -3.13 18.19 -11.98
N PHE A 75 -1.95 17.65 -12.28
CA PHE A 75 -1.56 16.36 -11.77
C PHE A 75 -1.42 16.39 -10.25
N SER A 76 -0.81 17.42 -9.67
CA SER A 76 -0.73 17.59 -8.23
C SER A 76 -2.08 17.86 -7.57
N ALA A 77 -2.97 18.62 -8.21
CA ALA A 77 -4.29 18.95 -7.65
C ALA A 77 -5.24 17.75 -7.64
N LEU A 78 -5.24 16.96 -8.70
CA LEU A 78 -6.08 15.78 -8.82
C LEU A 78 -5.47 14.55 -8.17
N TRP A 79 -4.16 14.40 -8.30
CA TRP A 79 -3.44 13.20 -7.96
C TRP A 79 -2.14 13.52 -7.24
N GLY A 80 -2.18 14.36 -6.20
CA GLY A 80 -1.19 14.39 -5.11
C GLY A 80 0.28 14.27 -5.56
N GLN A 81 0.98 15.40 -5.57
CA GLN A 81 2.44 15.39 -5.68
C GLN A 81 3.00 16.42 -4.71
N ALA A 82 2.90 16.14 -3.41
CA ALA A 82 3.80 16.80 -2.46
C ALA A 82 5.23 16.22 -2.61
N PRO A 83 6.29 17.03 -2.43
CA PRO A 83 7.68 16.57 -2.52
C PRO A 83 8.02 15.38 -1.61
N ASP A 84 7.25 15.17 -0.54
CA ASP A 84 7.52 14.22 0.54
C ASP A 84 6.50 13.06 0.62
N GLU A 85 5.72 12.80 -0.44
CA GLU A 85 4.72 11.71 -0.42
C GLU A 85 5.37 10.32 -0.35
N THR A 86 4.90 9.51 0.60
CA THR A 86 5.30 8.11 0.72
C THR A 86 4.83 7.30 -0.50
N PRO A 87 5.45 6.15 -0.82
CA PRO A 87 4.92 5.24 -1.85
C PRO A 87 3.46 4.83 -1.61
N ALA A 88 3.02 4.74 -0.35
CA ALA A 88 1.63 4.44 0.00
C ALA A 88 0.67 5.57 -0.37
N ASP A 89 1.08 6.82 -0.14
CA ASP A 89 0.28 7.98 -0.51
C ASP A 89 0.18 8.11 -2.03
N GLN A 90 1.29 7.89 -2.76
CA GLN A 90 1.28 7.86 -4.22
C GLN A 90 0.31 6.80 -4.78
N ARG A 91 0.25 5.62 -4.15
CA ARG A 91 -0.73 4.58 -4.52
C ARG A 91 -2.17 5.03 -4.25
N LYS A 92 -2.47 5.54 -3.05
CA LYS A 92 -3.82 6.05 -2.70
C LYS A 92 -4.25 7.15 -3.68
N THR A 93 -3.31 7.95 -4.09
CA THR A 93 -3.49 9.08 -4.98
C THR A 93 -3.93 8.66 -6.40
N ILE A 94 -3.27 7.65 -6.98
CA ILE A 94 -3.57 7.13 -8.34
C ILE A 94 -4.76 6.19 -8.34
N PHE A 95 -4.79 5.26 -7.39
CA PHE A 95 -5.74 4.15 -7.39
C PHE A 95 -6.98 4.43 -6.53
N GLY A 96 -6.92 5.41 -5.62
CA GLY A 96 -7.96 5.70 -4.63
C GLY A 96 -7.63 5.11 -3.26
N SER A 97 -8.35 5.55 -2.22
CA SER A 97 -8.14 5.10 -0.83
C SER A 97 -8.41 3.61 -0.61
N GLY A 98 -9.18 2.94 -1.48
CA GLY A 98 -9.39 1.49 -1.47
C GLY A 98 -8.24 0.66 -2.06
N VAL A 99 -7.10 1.27 -2.41
CA VAL A 99 -6.00 0.59 -3.11
C VAL A 99 -5.44 -0.62 -2.38
N ASN A 100 -5.38 -0.59 -1.05
CA ASN A 100 -4.86 -1.71 -0.26
C ASN A 100 -5.73 -2.96 -0.41
N SER A 101 -7.05 -2.79 -0.38
CA SER A 101 -8.03 -3.85 -0.66
C SER A 101 -7.95 -4.36 -2.10
N MET A 102 -7.78 -3.45 -3.06
CA MET A 102 -7.62 -3.80 -4.47
C MET A 102 -6.36 -4.65 -4.71
N LEU A 103 -5.22 -4.24 -4.16
CA LEU A 103 -3.96 -4.97 -4.26
C LEU A 103 -4.02 -6.30 -3.52
N THR A 104 -4.75 -6.39 -2.41
CA THR A 104 -5.00 -7.64 -1.69
C THR A 104 -5.80 -8.62 -2.55
N ALA A 105 -6.91 -8.18 -3.14
CA ALA A 105 -7.71 -8.99 -4.06
C ALA A 105 -6.89 -9.50 -5.25
N LEU A 106 -6.10 -8.61 -5.86
CA LEU A 106 -5.26 -8.98 -6.98
C LEU A 106 -4.12 -9.92 -6.57
N THR A 107 -3.51 -9.73 -5.40
CA THR A 107 -2.49 -10.62 -4.84
C THR A 107 -3.06 -12.02 -4.62
N GLN A 108 -4.25 -12.14 -4.03
CA GLN A 108 -4.93 -13.43 -3.84
C GLN A 108 -5.27 -14.09 -5.17
N ARG A 109 -5.73 -13.31 -6.15
CA ARG A 109 -6.09 -13.82 -7.47
C ARG A 109 -4.89 -14.29 -8.29
N LEU A 110 -3.78 -13.55 -8.22
CA LEU A 110 -2.60 -13.78 -9.06
C LEU A 110 -1.53 -14.63 -8.36
N GLY A 111 -1.65 -14.84 -7.05
CA GLY A 111 -0.79 -15.76 -6.29
C GLY A 111 0.57 -15.20 -5.89
N PHE A 112 0.81 -13.89 -6.04
CA PHE A 112 2.05 -13.24 -5.61
C PHE A 112 1.83 -11.78 -5.20
N ASN A 113 2.71 -11.24 -4.34
CA ASN A 113 2.60 -9.86 -3.83
C ASN A 113 2.78 -8.83 -4.95
N LEU A 114 1.77 -7.98 -5.14
CA LEU A 114 1.76 -6.96 -6.18
C LEU A 114 2.25 -5.59 -5.74
N ALA A 115 2.46 -5.35 -4.45
CA ALA A 115 2.95 -4.06 -3.95
C ALA A 115 4.24 -3.62 -4.67
N PRO A 116 5.29 -4.45 -4.75
CA PRO A 116 6.55 -4.03 -5.35
C PRO A 116 6.41 -3.77 -6.85
N LEU A 117 5.48 -4.47 -7.52
CA LEU A 117 5.18 -4.23 -8.92
C LEU A 117 4.42 -2.91 -9.10
N ALA A 118 3.43 -2.63 -8.27
CA ALA A 118 2.69 -1.37 -8.28
C ALA A 118 3.60 -0.17 -7.99
N ASP A 119 4.49 -0.29 -7.01
CA ASP A 119 5.47 0.74 -6.64
C ASP A 119 6.46 1.00 -7.78
N SER A 120 6.90 -0.05 -8.48
CA SER A 120 7.79 0.08 -9.63
C SER A 120 7.10 0.72 -10.86
N LEU A 121 5.83 0.44 -11.07
CA LEU A 121 5.07 0.92 -12.23
C LEU A 121 4.53 2.33 -12.05
N THR A 122 4.14 2.70 -10.82
CA THR A 122 3.46 3.97 -10.51
C THR A 122 4.19 5.21 -11.08
N PRO A 123 5.49 5.42 -10.80
CA PRO A 123 6.21 6.57 -11.36
C PRO A 123 6.27 6.57 -12.89
N ARG A 124 6.40 5.38 -13.50
CA ARG A 124 6.51 5.22 -14.96
C ARG A 124 5.19 5.49 -15.66
N ILE A 125 4.08 5.06 -15.07
CA ILE A 125 2.73 5.37 -15.57
C ILE A 125 2.52 6.89 -15.54
N GLY A 126 2.84 7.54 -14.41
CA GLY A 126 2.77 9.00 -14.29
C GLY A 126 3.64 9.72 -15.33
N GLU A 127 4.90 9.29 -15.51
CA GLU A 127 5.83 9.88 -16.49
C GLU A 127 5.32 9.73 -17.93
N LEU A 128 4.83 8.55 -18.31
CA LEU A 128 4.29 8.30 -19.65
C LEU A 128 3.04 9.14 -19.93
N LEU A 129 2.16 9.30 -18.95
CA LEU A 129 0.98 10.15 -19.06
C LEU A 129 1.35 11.61 -19.23
N LEU A 130 2.28 12.11 -18.40
CA LEU A 130 2.78 13.48 -18.51
C LEU A 130 3.47 13.74 -19.85
N ARG A 131 4.27 12.77 -20.32
CA ARG A 131 4.94 12.83 -21.63
C ARG A 131 3.92 12.86 -22.76
N ALA A 132 2.98 11.91 -22.78
CA ALA A 132 1.94 11.82 -23.80
C ALA A 132 1.09 13.09 -23.87
N SER A 133 0.83 13.72 -22.72
CA SER A 133 0.11 14.98 -22.61
C SER A 133 0.91 16.15 -23.19
N ARG A 134 2.20 16.27 -22.83
CA ARG A 134 3.09 17.32 -23.34
C ARG A 134 3.30 17.21 -24.84
N ASP A 135 3.53 16.00 -25.34
CA ASP A 135 3.77 15.75 -26.77
C ASP A 135 2.55 16.08 -27.62
N GLN A 136 1.35 16.08 -27.01
CA GLN A 136 0.08 16.45 -27.62
C GLN A 136 -0.36 17.90 -27.33
N GLY A 137 0.39 18.65 -26.51
CA GLY A 137 -0.01 19.97 -26.07
C GLY A 137 -1.38 19.98 -25.37
N LEU A 138 -1.69 18.96 -24.58
CA LEU A 138 -3.02 18.87 -23.96
C LEU A 138 -3.12 19.81 -22.76
N ASP A 139 -4.25 20.51 -22.68
CA ASP A 139 -4.75 21.12 -21.46
C ASP A 139 -5.37 20.05 -20.53
N ALA A 140 -5.99 20.49 -19.44
CA ALA A 140 -6.63 19.58 -18.49
C ALA A 140 -7.74 18.73 -19.15
N SER A 141 -8.62 19.37 -19.92
CA SER A 141 -9.75 18.73 -20.60
C SER A 141 -9.28 17.74 -21.68
N GLY A 142 -8.25 18.11 -22.43
CA GLY A 142 -7.59 17.26 -23.42
C GLY A 142 -6.93 16.04 -22.76
N PHE A 143 -6.26 16.22 -21.63
CA PHE A 143 -5.67 15.12 -20.87
C PHE A 143 -6.73 14.11 -20.41
N PHE A 144 -7.85 14.59 -19.86
CA PHE A 144 -8.95 13.72 -19.48
C PHE A 144 -9.56 12.99 -20.67
N THR A 145 -9.74 13.68 -21.80
CA THR A 145 -10.21 13.09 -23.06
C THR A 145 -9.27 11.99 -23.54
N MET A 146 -7.94 12.20 -23.45
CA MET A 146 -6.93 11.19 -23.77
C MET A 146 -7.06 9.96 -22.87
N LEU A 147 -7.25 10.13 -21.56
CA LEU A 147 -7.47 9.02 -20.63
C LEU A 147 -8.74 8.23 -20.98
N GLN A 148 -9.85 8.92 -21.27
CA GLN A 148 -11.11 8.29 -21.67
C GLN A 148 -10.97 7.53 -22.98
N GLN A 149 -10.30 8.11 -23.98
CA GLN A 149 -10.07 7.46 -25.27
C GLN A 149 -9.20 6.21 -25.12
N GLY A 150 -8.10 6.29 -24.36
CA GLY A 150 -7.24 5.12 -24.09
C GLY A 150 -7.98 4.03 -23.31
N GLN A 151 -8.82 4.39 -22.34
CA GLN A 151 -9.67 3.44 -21.63
C GLN A 151 -10.66 2.76 -22.59
N GLN A 152 -11.31 3.51 -23.49
CA GLN A 152 -12.25 2.98 -24.47
C GLN A 152 -11.56 2.08 -25.51
N GLU A 153 -10.39 2.48 -26.00
CA GLU A 153 -9.57 1.68 -26.92
C GLU A 153 -9.20 0.35 -26.26
N PHE A 154 -8.73 0.39 -25.01
CA PHE A 154 -8.43 -0.81 -24.22
C PHE A 154 -9.66 -1.71 -24.05
N GLN A 155 -10.83 -1.12 -23.80
CA GLN A 155 -12.08 -1.86 -23.59
C GLN A 155 -12.63 -2.52 -24.86
N LYS A 156 -12.38 -1.94 -26.04
CA LYS A 156 -12.90 -2.42 -27.32
C LYS A 156 -12.14 -3.64 -27.87
N ASP A 157 -10.89 -3.81 -27.47
CA ASP A 157 -10.06 -4.95 -27.91
C ASP A 157 -10.47 -6.24 -27.16
N PRO A 158 -10.99 -7.26 -27.87
CA PRO A 158 -11.38 -8.54 -27.25
C PRO A 158 -10.23 -9.25 -26.53
N ALA A 159 -8.96 -9.01 -26.92
CA ALA A 159 -7.79 -9.57 -26.25
C ALA A 159 -7.62 -9.04 -24.81
N ASN A 160 -8.34 -7.99 -24.45
CA ASN A 160 -8.33 -7.40 -23.11
C ASN A 160 -9.51 -7.86 -22.24
N ALA A 161 -10.44 -8.69 -22.75
CA ALA A 161 -11.67 -9.06 -22.04
C ALA A 161 -11.43 -9.60 -20.62
N GLU A 162 -10.44 -10.49 -20.45
CA GLU A 162 -10.08 -11.00 -19.12
C GLU A 162 -9.54 -9.89 -18.20
N THR A 163 -8.62 -9.06 -18.70
CA THR A 163 -8.07 -7.93 -17.93
C THR A 163 -9.17 -6.95 -17.53
N ILE A 164 -10.11 -6.65 -18.43
CA ILE A 164 -11.24 -5.75 -18.16
C ILE A 164 -12.13 -6.32 -17.06
N ALA A 165 -12.43 -7.62 -17.09
CA ALA A 165 -13.21 -8.27 -16.04
C ALA A 165 -12.52 -8.17 -14.67
N ILE A 166 -11.21 -8.43 -14.62
CA ILE A 166 -10.40 -8.28 -13.40
C ILE A 166 -10.46 -6.83 -12.89
N VAL A 167 -10.17 -5.85 -13.75
CA VAL A 167 -10.15 -4.43 -13.38
C VAL A 167 -11.51 -3.99 -12.83
N ARG A 168 -12.62 -4.40 -13.47
CA ARG A 168 -13.97 -4.05 -13.00
C ARG A 168 -14.26 -4.62 -11.62
N GLU A 169 -13.95 -5.89 -11.40
CA GLU A 169 -14.12 -6.56 -10.10
C GLU A 169 -13.25 -5.90 -9.03
N THR A 170 -12.00 -5.59 -9.35
CA THR A 170 -11.07 -4.91 -8.44
C THR A 170 -11.54 -3.50 -8.08
N LEU A 171 -12.05 -2.71 -9.05
CA LEU A 171 -12.63 -1.40 -8.74
C LEU A 171 -13.85 -1.49 -7.81
N ALA A 172 -14.70 -2.50 -8.00
CA ALA A 172 -15.84 -2.74 -7.11
C ALA A 172 -15.40 -3.09 -5.67
N ILE A 173 -14.31 -3.84 -5.52
CA ILE A 173 -13.69 -4.10 -4.21
C ILE A 173 -13.17 -2.79 -3.60
N GLY A 174 -12.51 -1.94 -4.40
CA GLY A 174 -12.06 -0.62 -3.95
C GLY A 174 -13.21 0.26 -3.44
N ASP A 175 -14.40 0.14 -4.04
CA ASP A 175 -15.60 0.87 -3.62
C ASP A 175 -16.16 0.39 -2.31
N GLN A 176 -16.29 -0.92 -2.16
CA GLN A 176 -16.73 -1.53 -0.90
C GLN A 176 -15.75 -1.20 0.23
N ALA A 177 -14.45 -1.21 -0.07
CA ALA A 177 -13.40 -0.80 0.85
C ALA A 177 -13.52 0.67 1.25
N LEU A 178 -13.83 1.59 0.32
CA LEU A 178 -14.09 2.99 0.64
C LEU A 178 -15.31 3.14 1.56
N THR A 179 -16.42 2.47 1.27
CA THR A 179 -17.61 2.48 2.13
C THR A 179 -17.34 1.92 3.52
N LEU A 180 -16.47 0.91 3.63
CA LEU A 180 -16.03 0.40 4.93
C LEU A 180 -15.16 1.44 5.67
N ARG A 181 -14.19 2.07 4.98
CA ARG A 181 -13.32 3.11 5.56
C ARG A 181 -14.14 4.25 6.18
N GLU A 182 -15.23 4.68 5.53
CA GLU A 182 -16.10 5.77 6.00
C GLU A 182 -16.74 5.51 7.37
N GLN A 183 -16.70 4.28 7.87
CA GLN A 183 -17.18 3.92 9.22
C GLN A 183 -16.18 4.25 10.33
N PHE A 184 -14.96 4.65 9.95
CA PHE A 184 -13.84 4.94 10.84
C PHE A 184 -13.37 6.38 10.67
N THR A 185 -12.92 6.97 11.77
CA THR A 185 -12.22 8.26 11.75
C THR A 185 -10.75 8.06 11.35
N GLU A 186 -10.06 9.14 10.98
CA GLU A 186 -8.64 9.06 10.63
C GLU A 186 -7.79 8.61 11.81
N ALA A 187 -8.03 9.14 13.02
CA ALA A 187 -7.32 8.74 14.23
C ALA A 187 -7.55 7.26 14.60
N GLU A 188 -8.75 6.73 14.35
CA GLU A 188 -9.04 5.30 14.56
C GLU A 188 -8.25 4.42 13.60
N LEU A 189 -8.21 4.78 12.31
CA LEU A 189 -7.46 4.04 11.30
C LEU A 189 -5.95 4.12 11.52
N GLU A 190 -5.47 5.27 11.96
CA GLU A 190 -4.07 5.50 12.32
C GLU A 190 -3.67 4.63 13.52
N ALA A 191 -4.48 4.62 14.59
CA ALA A 191 -4.21 3.78 15.76
C ALA A 191 -4.08 2.30 15.38
N ILE A 192 -4.99 1.80 14.53
CA ILE A 192 -4.95 0.43 14.00
C ILE A 192 -3.65 0.21 13.21
N HIS A 193 -3.34 1.10 12.28
CA HIS A 193 -2.17 0.97 11.41
C HIS A 193 -0.84 0.96 12.19
N LEU A 194 -0.74 1.78 13.25
CA LEU A 194 0.45 1.91 14.08
C LEU A 194 0.59 0.82 15.15
N ALA A 195 -0.46 0.06 15.47
CA ALA A 195 -0.42 -0.92 16.56
C ALA A 195 0.64 -2.02 16.40
N PRO A 196 0.88 -2.62 15.21
CA PRO A 196 1.97 -3.57 15.02
C PRO A 196 3.34 -2.95 15.31
N GLN A 197 3.52 -1.68 14.94
CA GLN A 197 4.77 -0.94 15.16
C GLN A 197 4.99 -0.66 16.64
N ALA A 198 3.92 -0.31 17.35
CA ALA A 198 3.98 -0.13 18.80
C ALA A 198 4.40 -1.42 19.52
N ALA A 199 3.88 -2.57 19.10
CA ALA A 199 4.28 -3.87 19.65
C ALA A 199 5.73 -4.23 19.33
N TYR A 200 6.20 -3.92 18.12
CA TYR A 200 7.62 -4.03 17.77
C TYR A 200 8.49 -3.19 18.73
N TRP A 201 8.17 -1.91 18.93
CA TRP A 201 8.98 -1.02 19.79
C TRP A 201 9.02 -1.44 21.24
N LEU A 202 7.90 -1.86 21.81
CA LEU A 202 7.86 -2.36 23.19
C LEU A 202 8.85 -3.52 23.41
N VAL A 203 8.95 -4.43 22.44
CA VAL A 203 9.89 -5.57 22.52
C VAL A 203 11.32 -5.14 22.19
N ALA A 204 11.50 -4.31 21.17
CA ALA A 204 12.81 -3.80 20.74
C ALA A 204 13.52 -3.02 21.86
N GLN A 205 12.83 -2.10 22.52
CA GLN A 205 13.36 -1.30 23.64
C GLN A 205 13.73 -2.17 24.86
N ALA A 206 13.06 -3.31 25.05
CA ALA A 206 13.34 -4.25 26.13
C ALA A 206 14.55 -5.16 25.86
N SER A 207 15.00 -5.26 24.61
CA SER A 207 16.07 -6.17 24.19
C SER A 207 17.46 -5.64 24.56
N LEU A 208 18.08 -6.28 25.56
CA LEU A 208 19.44 -5.95 26.05
C LEU A 208 20.55 -6.27 25.03
N SER A 209 20.30 -7.16 24.05
CA SER A 209 21.30 -7.66 23.10
C SER A 209 21.49 -6.79 21.85
N GLY A 210 20.74 -5.70 21.70
CA GLY A 210 20.98 -4.73 20.63
C GLY A 210 20.17 -4.95 19.37
N ILE A 211 18.84 -5.11 19.49
CA ILE A 211 17.93 -4.68 18.42
C ILE A 211 18.19 -3.17 18.24
N ARG A 212 19.07 -2.81 17.30
CA ARG A 212 19.38 -1.42 16.97
C ARG A 212 18.48 -0.94 15.84
N GLY A 213 17.18 -1.26 15.93
CA GLY A 213 16.20 -0.96 14.89
C GLY A 213 16.69 -1.35 13.50
N THR A 214 17.33 -2.51 13.32
CA THR A 214 17.92 -2.76 12.00
C THR A 214 16.83 -3.05 10.98
N ILE A 215 17.00 -2.56 9.74
CA ILE A 215 16.08 -2.80 8.61
C ILE A 215 15.75 -4.30 8.43
N ARG A 216 16.66 -5.21 8.83
CA ARG A 216 16.44 -6.65 8.77
C ARG A 216 15.40 -7.14 9.80
N GLU A 217 15.46 -6.64 11.02
CA GLU A 217 14.54 -7.00 12.11
C GLU A 217 13.13 -6.49 11.78
N MET A 218 13.03 -5.27 11.26
CA MET A 218 11.78 -4.70 10.78
C MET A 218 11.18 -5.52 9.64
N LYS A 219 12.00 -5.96 8.67
CA LYS A 219 11.52 -6.79 7.55
C LYS A 219 10.91 -8.12 8.02
N ALA A 220 11.49 -8.77 9.03
CA ALA A 220 10.95 -10.01 9.59
C ALA A 220 9.59 -9.78 10.27
N ALA A 221 9.45 -8.69 11.03
CA ALA A 221 8.20 -8.28 11.65
C ALA A 221 7.13 -7.91 10.59
N SER A 222 7.50 -7.17 9.55
CA SER A 222 6.58 -6.81 8.46
C SER A 222 6.12 -8.03 7.65
N GLN A 223 6.95 -9.08 7.54
CA GLN A 223 6.58 -10.29 6.82
C GLN A 223 5.40 -11.03 7.47
N VAL A 224 5.28 -10.96 8.80
CA VAL A 224 4.10 -11.48 9.53
C VAL A 224 2.81 -10.85 9.01
N GLY A 225 2.78 -9.52 8.91
CA GLY A 225 1.64 -8.79 8.38
C GLY A 225 1.32 -9.20 6.94
N ILE A 226 2.34 -9.28 6.08
CA ILE A 226 2.18 -9.70 4.68
C ILE A 226 1.58 -11.11 4.59
N ASP A 227 2.06 -12.06 5.39
CA ASP A 227 1.59 -13.45 5.36
C ASP A 227 0.17 -13.57 5.88
N LEU A 228 -0.17 -12.87 6.96
CA LEU A 228 -1.53 -12.87 7.51
C LEU A 228 -2.54 -12.24 6.54
N MET A 229 -2.15 -11.18 5.83
CA MET A 229 -3.04 -10.53 4.86
C MET A 229 -3.40 -11.43 3.66
N LYS A 230 -2.67 -12.52 3.42
CA LYS A 230 -3.03 -13.49 2.37
C LYS A 230 -4.34 -14.22 2.66
N THR A 231 -4.74 -14.34 3.93
CA THR A 231 -5.93 -15.10 4.34
C THR A 231 -7.13 -14.21 4.68
N VAL A 232 -6.92 -12.89 4.74
CA VAL A 232 -7.94 -11.90 5.10
C VAL A 232 -8.85 -11.60 3.89
N PRO A 233 -10.17 -11.42 4.06
CA PRO A 233 -11.04 -10.96 2.98
C PRO A 233 -10.57 -9.61 2.40
N PRO A 234 -10.57 -9.40 1.07
CA PRO A 234 -10.12 -8.13 0.48
C PRO A 234 -10.89 -6.90 0.95
N VAL A 235 -12.15 -7.06 1.34
CA VAL A 235 -12.98 -6.02 1.96
C VAL A 235 -13.07 -6.33 3.44
N SER A 236 -12.15 -5.76 4.21
CA SER A 236 -12.03 -5.93 5.66
C SER A 236 -11.19 -4.77 6.21
N LEU A 237 -11.28 -4.53 7.52
CA LEU A 237 -10.48 -3.52 8.21
C LEU A 237 -8.99 -3.87 8.16
N MET A 238 -8.64 -5.14 8.28
CA MET A 238 -7.27 -5.62 8.15
C MET A 238 -6.71 -5.37 6.73
N ALA A 239 -7.48 -5.66 5.67
CA ALA A 239 -7.05 -5.38 4.30
C ALA A 239 -6.98 -3.87 4.01
N LEU A 240 -7.83 -3.05 4.64
CA LEU A 240 -7.76 -1.60 4.54
C LEU A 240 -6.49 -1.05 5.21
N ALA A 241 -6.21 -1.47 6.44
CA ALA A 241 -5.13 -0.94 7.27
C ALA A 241 -3.74 -1.48 6.88
N PHE A 242 -3.67 -2.74 6.45
CA PHE A 242 -2.39 -3.45 6.23
C PHE A 242 -2.29 -4.14 4.86
N GLY A 243 -3.38 -4.16 4.08
CA GLY A 243 -3.41 -4.83 2.80
C GLY A 243 -2.54 -4.16 1.74
N GLY A 244 -2.37 -4.86 0.62
CA GLY A 244 -1.60 -4.36 -0.52
C GLY A 244 -0.09 -4.44 -0.34
N GLY A 245 0.40 -5.16 0.67
CA GLY A 245 1.80 -5.59 0.78
C GLY A 245 2.80 -4.47 1.04
N SER A 246 2.33 -3.28 1.40
CA SER A 246 3.18 -2.23 1.92
C SER A 246 3.58 -2.57 3.34
N GLY A 247 4.86 -2.89 3.50
CA GLY A 247 5.52 -2.63 4.77
C GLY A 247 5.51 -1.12 5.08
N LEU A 248 6.34 -0.75 6.03
CA LEU A 248 6.52 0.65 6.41
C LEU A 248 7.04 1.45 5.21
N SER A 249 6.54 2.66 5.03
CA SER A 249 7.15 3.62 4.11
C SER A 249 8.53 4.03 4.60
N ALA A 250 9.39 4.57 3.73
CA ALA A 250 10.71 5.05 4.15
C ALA A 250 10.65 6.14 5.24
N ALA A 251 9.61 6.99 5.21
CA ALA A 251 9.38 8.00 6.24
C ALA A 251 8.93 7.38 7.56
N GLU A 252 8.01 6.40 7.52
CA GLU A 252 7.63 5.63 8.72
C GLU A 252 8.84 4.84 9.23
N GLU A 253 9.67 4.26 8.37
CA GLU A 253 10.91 3.59 8.77
C GLU A 253 11.86 4.56 9.49
N GLU A 254 12.07 5.77 8.96
CA GLU A 254 12.94 6.80 9.56
C GLU A 254 12.38 7.32 10.90
N GLU A 255 11.08 7.65 10.96
CA GLU A 255 10.40 8.05 12.19
C GLU A 255 10.47 6.95 13.25
N LEU A 256 10.29 5.70 12.83
CA LEU A 256 10.47 4.55 13.71
C LEU A 256 11.92 4.49 14.21
N LEU A 257 12.93 4.61 13.35
CA LEU A 257 14.35 4.53 13.77
C LEU A 257 14.75 5.60 14.79
N GLU A 258 14.12 6.77 14.74
CA GLU A 258 14.33 7.89 15.67
C GLU A 258 13.40 7.87 16.89
N ASP A 259 12.49 6.89 16.95
CA ASP A 259 11.35 6.91 17.86
C ASP A 259 11.74 6.90 19.34
N THR A 260 11.46 8.01 20.02
CA THR A 260 11.63 8.17 21.47
C THR A 260 10.32 8.00 22.26
N ARG A 261 9.26 7.44 21.65
CA ARG A 261 7.95 7.24 22.31
C ARG A 261 8.10 6.47 23.61
N SER A 262 7.32 6.89 24.60
CA SER A 262 7.30 6.25 25.91
C SER A 262 6.59 4.89 25.85
N GLU A 263 6.91 4.00 26.80
CA GLU A 263 6.22 2.70 26.90
C GLU A 263 4.70 2.85 27.01
N ASP A 264 4.25 3.88 27.74
CA ASP A 264 2.82 4.15 27.95
C ASP A 264 2.12 4.56 26.64
N ASP A 265 2.75 5.42 25.82
CA ASP A 265 2.20 5.84 24.51
C ASP A 265 2.02 4.63 23.58
N LEU A 266 3.00 3.73 23.55
CA LEU A 266 2.95 2.52 22.72
C LEU A 266 1.84 1.57 23.17
N LEU A 267 1.69 1.37 24.49
CA LEU A 267 0.62 0.54 25.05
C LEU A 267 -0.76 1.16 24.82
N ASP A 268 -0.90 2.48 24.96
CA ASP A 268 -2.14 3.20 24.71
C ASP A 268 -2.56 3.10 23.25
N ASN A 269 -1.61 3.16 22.31
CA ASN A 269 -1.92 2.94 20.90
C ASN A 269 -2.48 1.53 20.62
N ILE A 270 -1.89 0.48 21.22
CA ILE A 270 -2.37 -0.90 21.10
C ILE A 270 -3.78 -1.04 21.71
N ARG A 271 -4.02 -0.45 22.88
CA ARG A 271 -5.35 -0.45 23.53
C ARG A 271 -6.39 0.26 22.68
N ALA A 272 -6.06 1.44 22.15
CA ALA A 272 -6.96 2.22 21.29
C ALA A 272 -7.35 1.43 20.05
N ALA A 273 -6.38 0.84 19.35
CA ALA A 273 -6.64 -0.01 18.19
C ALA A 273 -7.51 -1.23 18.54
N SER A 274 -7.19 -1.94 19.62
CA SER A 274 -7.97 -3.10 20.09
C SER A 274 -9.41 -2.72 20.41
N ALA A 275 -9.63 -1.60 21.10
CA ALA A 275 -10.96 -1.10 21.45
C ALA A 275 -11.78 -0.70 20.22
N VAL A 276 -11.17 -0.02 19.23
CA VAL A 276 -11.83 0.34 17.96
C VAL A 276 -12.28 -0.92 17.21
N ILE A 277 -11.39 -1.91 17.09
CA ILE A 277 -11.71 -3.15 16.38
C ILE A 277 -12.78 -3.94 17.14
N ALA A 278 -12.67 -4.08 18.46
CA ALA A 278 -13.69 -4.73 19.28
C ALA A 278 -15.07 -4.08 19.15
N ALA A 279 -15.13 -2.75 19.00
CA ALA A 279 -16.37 -2.02 18.87
C ALA A 279 -16.97 -2.05 17.45
N LYS A 280 -16.15 -1.95 16.40
CA LYS A 280 -16.60 -1.70 15.03
C LYS A 280 -16.39 -2.87 14.06
N ALA A 281 -15.45 -3.77 14.35
CA ALA A 281 -15.14 -4.95 13.55
C ALA A 281 -14.81 -6.15 14.47
N PRO A 282 -15.72 -6.57 15.37
CA PRO A 282 -15.44 -7.59 16.39
C PRO A 282 -15.07 -8.95 15.81
N ASP A 283 -15.52 -9.24 14.59
CA ASP A 283 -15.16 -10.42 13.81
C ASP A 283 -13.69 -10.42 13.35
N GLU A 284 -13.06 -9.25 13.27
CA GLU A 284 -11.64 -9.10 12.93
C GLU A 284 -10.72 -8.98 14.17
N LEU A 285 -11.27 -8.99 15.38
CA LEU A 285 -10.49 -8.76 16.61
C LEU A 285 -9.44 -9.85 16.86
N GLU A 286 -9.77 -11.12 16.64
CA GLU A 286 -8.83 -12.23 16.89
C GLU A 286 -7.70 -12.27 15.86
N ILE A 287 -7.97 -11.94 14.60
CA ILE A 287 -6.92 -11.85 13.58
C ILE A 287 -5.99 -10.66 13.86
N PHE A 288 -6.53 -9.52 14.31
CA PHE A 288 -5.72 -8.40 14.77
C PHE A 288 -4.86 -8.77 15.98
N ARG A 289 -5.42 -9.41 17.01
CA ARG A 289 -4.65 -9.88 18.17
C ARG A 289 -3.52 -10.81 17.77
N THR A 290 -3.80 -11.72 16.84
CA THR A 290 -2.80 -12.65 16.29
C THR A 290 -1.66 -11.88 15.61
N LEU A 291 -1.99 -10.90 14.76
CA LEU A 291 -1.00 -10.02 14.12
C LEU A 291 -0.06 -9.37 15.15
N ILE A 292 -0.63 -8.71 16.15
CA ILE A 292 0.14 -7.97 17.15
C ILE A 292 1.04 -8.91 17.99
N ARG A 293 0.52 -10.07 18.40
CA ARG A 293 1.29 -11.08 19.14
C ARG A 293 2.44 -11.65 18.29
N GLU A 294 2.17 -11.98 17.04
CA GLU A 294 3.19 -12.53 16.15
C GLU A 294 4.30 -11.51 15.85
N VAL A 295 3.95 -10.24 15.67
CA VAL A 295 4.95 -9.16 15.52
C VAL A 295 5.82 -9.03 16.78
N ALA A 296 5.22 -9.00 17.97
CA ALA A 296 5.98 -8.95 19.23
C ALA A 296 6.91 -10.16 19.39
N GLN A 297 6.39 -11.36 19.12
CA GLN A 297 7.15 -12.61 19.20
C GLN A 297 8.31 -12.65 18.18
N LYS A 298 8.07 -12.26 16.93
CA LYS A 298 9.11 -12.24 15.89
C LYS A 298 10.19 -11.21 16.17
N THR A 299 9.83 -10.08 16.75
CA THR A 299 10.79 -9.07 17.21
C THR A 299 11.73 -9.68 18.26
N ALA A 300 11.20 -10.34 19.28
CA ALA A 300 12.01 -11.01 20.31
C ALA A 300 12.88 -12.16 19.74
N GLU A 301 12.39 -12.85 18.72
CA GLU A 301 13.16 -13.90 18.03
C GLU A 301 14.31 -13.33 17.20
N ALA A 302 14.13 -12.16 16.57
CA ALA A 302 15.12 -11.54 15.71
C ALA A 302 16.36 -11.01 16.47
N ALA A 303 16.19 -10.55 17.72
CA ALA A 303 17.29 -10.12 18.60
C ALA A 303 18.43 -11.16 18.74
N LYS A 304 18.12 -12.44 18.54
CA LYS A 304 19.05 -13.57 18.70
C LYS A 304 20.12 -13.62 17.63
N GLU A 305 19.78 -13.21 16.41
CA GLU A 305 20.68 -13.31 15.25
C GLU A 305 21.74 -12.19 15.22
N GLY A 306 21.58 -11.16 16.07
CA GLY A 306 22.49 -10.01 16.20
C GLY A 306 23.48 -10.06 17.37
N GLY A 307 23.43 -11.08 18.23
CA GLY A 307 24.29 -11.18 19.41
C GLY A 307 25.78 -11.38 19.04
N PHE A 308 26.62 -10.44 19.49
CA PHE A 308 28.06 -10.17 19.19
C PHE A 308 29.01 -11.35 18.86
N LEU A 309 28.69 -12.62 19.14
CA LEU A 309 29.57 -13.76 18.84
C LEU A 309 28.88 -15.09 18.48
N GLY A 310 27.59 -15.12 18.14
CA GLY A 310 26.95 -16.38 17.67
C GLY A 310 26.96 -17.55 18.66
N ILE A 311 27.19 -17.30 19.95
CA ILE A 311 27.16 -18.31 21.01
C ILE A 311 25.86 -18.15 21.82
N GLY A 312 24.85 -18.96 21.47
CA GLY A 312 23.74 -19.43 22.32
C GLY A 312 23.21 -18.51 23.43
N GLY A 313 22.40 -17.50 23.06
CA GLY A 313 21.56 -16.76 24.01
C GLY A 313 20.25 -17.49 24.37
N VAL A 314 19.69 -17.20 25.55
CA VAL A 314 18.38 -17.70 26.00
C VAL A 314 17.29 -17.29 24.99
N LEU A 315 16.35 -18.21 24.72
CA LEU A 315 15.39 -18.15 23.61
C LEU A 315 14.44 -16.92 23.62
N VAL A 316 14.36 -16.16 24.71
CA VAL A 316 13.78 -14.81 24.88
C VAL A 316 14.33 -14.32 26.22
N SER A 317 14.76 -13.08 26.39
CA SER A 317 15.18 -12.56 27.70
C SER A 317 13.98 -12.37 28.64
N GLU A 318 14.24 -12.22 29.94
CA GLU A 318 13.16 -11.97 30.91
C GLU A 318 12.47 -10.61 30.67
N LYS A 319 13.23 -9.61 30.21
CA LYS A 319 12.71 -8.29 29.83
C LYS A 319 11.84 -8.34 28.58
N GLU A 320 12.26 -9.06 27.54
CA GLU A 320 11.45 -9.24 26.33
C GLU A 320 10.18 -10.05 26.63
N ARG A 321 10.24 -11.08 27.49
CA ARG A 321 9.03 -11.77 27.97
C ARG A 321 8.07 -10.82 28.70
N ALA A 322 8.60 -9.96 29.56
CA ALA A 322 7.78 -8.96 30.25
C ALA A 322 7.14 -7.96 29.26
N ALA A 323 7.87 -7.53 28.23
CA ALA A 323 7.33 -6.65 27.18
C ALA A 323 6.21 -7.33 26.38
N ILE A 324 6.40 -8.59 25.97
CA ILE A 324 5.35 -9.38 25.29
C ILE A 324 4.10 -9.50 26.18
N ALA A 325 4.28 -9.77 27.48
CA ALA A 325 3.15 -9.85 28.40
C ALA A 325 2.39 -8.51 28.54
N LYS A 326 3.09 -7.38 28.49
CA LYS A 326 2.45 -6.04 28.46
C LYS A 326 1.67 -5.83 27.17
N VAL A 327 2.21 -6.24 26.01
CA VAL A 327 1.49 -6.21 24.72
C VAL A 327 0.23 -7.08 24.80
N GLU A 328 0.31 -8.29 25.32
CA GLU A 328 -0.85 -9.17 25.49
C GLU A 328 -1.91 -8.56 26.41
N ALA A 329 -1.50 -7.91 27.51
CA ALA A 329 -2.40 -7.21 28.40
C ALA A 329 -3.07 -6.00 27.72
N ALA A 330 -2.36 -5.26 26.87
CA ALA A 330 -2.91 -4.13 26.11
C ALA A 330 -3.90 -4.55 25.02
N LEU A 331 -3.84 -5.81 24.56
CA LEU A 331 -4.80 -6.40 23.61
C LEU A 331 -6.10 -6.88 24.28
N ALA A 332 -6.12 -7.00 25.61
CA ALA A 332 -7.34 -7.27 26.35
C ALA A 332 -8.30 -6.06 26.24
N PRO A 333 -9.61 -6.30 26.07
CA PRO A 333 -10.59 -5.23 25.92
C PRO A 333 -10.81 -4.47 27.24
#